data_AF-A0ABD6B347-F1
#
_entry.id   AF-A0ABD6B347-F1
#
_cell.length_a   1.000
_cell.length_b   1.000
_cell.length_c   1.000
_cell.angle_alpha   90.00
_cell.angle_beta   90.00
_cell.angle_gamma   90.00
#
_symmetry.space_group_name_H-M   'P 1'
#
loop_
_entity.id
_entity.type
_entity.pdbx_description
1 polymer ?
#
loop_
_entity_poly.entity_id
_entity_poly.type
_entity_poly.pdbx_seq_one_letter_code
_entity_poly.pdbx_strand_id
1 'polypeptide(L)'
;MSTERADEGALRSVYRRRIGNPTTNDEVRGYWLFVVGLVLAVAGVLLFLGSEPQGDLRQLSLVGISLGLILLLVGPVIRLPLDSRATTLVAVGATVAAIGVAYFVAVFPGGWSIRNGNTTVIGLYGLGLLLVGAGGVLVPLLSGRGEEAADLRRELAELDDVLEDSAADEADLAARVAALRGELSASKDAAASLGRAVTAMSEDLADAESDEADLAARLWSLRQSQARFELYEDNGGEFRWRLRHRNGNIVATSGEGYTRRHNAQKGLESVRRNALGATLLRIESEEELAEPGETFEPPEVVESQTTFELYEDEGEEFRWRLRHDNGNIVADSGEGYTRRSAARDAIERVQEYAGPAEYLRLDPTGFEIYRDGAGEWRWRLVHRNGNVLADGGEG
;
A
#
# COMPACT_ATOMS: atom_id res chain seq x y z
N MET A 1 61.28 -25.52 -36.31
CA MET A 1 61.33 -26.52 -35.22
C MET A 1 62.65 -27.29 -35.34
N SER A 2 63.25 -27.64 -34.19
CA SER A 2 64.27 -28.71 -34.03
C SER A 2 65.74 -28.28 -33.88
N THR A 3 66.07 -27.49 -32.85
CA THR A 3 67.44 -27.41 -32.27
C THR A 3 67.44 -27.46 -30.74
N GLU A 4 66.51 -28.18 -30.12
CA GLU A 4 66.33 -28.20 -28.65
C GLU A 4 66.20 -29.61 -28.05
N ARG A 5 66.86 -30.61 -28.66
CA ARG A 5 66.78 -32.02 -28.21
C ARG A 5 68.11 -32.76 -28.04
N ALA A 6 69.25 -32.06 -28.04
CA ALA A 6 70.57 -32.71 -28.11
C ALA A 6 71.42 -32.63 -26.83
N ASP A 7 70.85 -32.35 -25.65
CA ASP A 7 71.62 -32.43 -24.40
C ASP A 7 70.71 -32.82 -23.22
N GLU A 8 70.19 -34.06 -23.21
CA GLU A 8 69.92 -34.72 -21.93
C GLU A 8 71.28 -34.93 -21.25
N GLY A 9 71.81 -33.88 -20.63
CA GLY A 9 73.18 -33.86 -20.11
C GLY A 9 73.47 -35.10 -19.26
N ALA A 10 74.65 -35.68 -19.44
CA ALA A 10 75.03 -36.96 -18.85
C ALA A 10 74.64 -37.11 -17.36
N LEU A 11 74.73 -36.02 -16.60
CA LEU A 11 74.33 -35.92 -15.19
C LEU A 11 72.84 -36.23 -14.94
N ARG A 12 71.93 -35.77 -15.80
CA ARG A 12 70.49 -36.07 -15.71
C ARG A 12 70.19 -37.53 -16.04
N SER A 13 70.90 -38.09 -17.03
CA SER A 13 70.75 -39.50 -17.42
C SER A 13 71.19 -40.44 -16.28
N VAL A 14 72.29 -40.12 -15.60
CA VAL A 14 72.80 -40.89 -14.45
C VAL A 14 71.86 -40.75 -13.27
N TYR A 15 71.38 -39.53 -12.98
CA TYR A 15 70.40 -39.29 -11.91
C TYR A 15 69.14 -40.13 -12.12
N ARG A 16 68.56 -40.09 -13.32
CA ARG A 16 67.35 -40.87 -13.66
C ARG A 16 67.56 -42.38 -13.51
N ARG A 17 68.73 -42.88 -13.93
CA ARG A 17 69.06 -44.31 -13.89
C ARG A 17 69.31 -44.84 -12.47
N ARG A 18 69.90 -44.02 -11.58
CA ARG A 18 70.42 -44.48 -10.29
C ARG A 18 69.63 -44.00 -9.07
N ILE A 19 68.89 -42.90 -9.18
CA ILE A 19 68.29 -42.21 -8.03
C ILE A 19 66.78 -42.12 -8.16
N GLY A 20 66.27 -41.57 -9.27
CA GLY A 20 64.83 -41.43 -9.47
C GLY A 20 64.47 -40.48 -10.60
N ASN A 21 63.18 -40.37 -10.90
CA ASN A 21 62.69 -39.44 -11.93
C ASN A 21 62.60 -38.02 -11.36
N PRO A 22 63.40 -37.06 -11.87
CA PRO A 22 63.40 -35.71 -11.34
C PRO A 22 62.12 -34.97 -11.74
N THR A 23 61.56 -34.21 -10.78
CA THR A 23 60.36 -33.38 -11.00
C THR A 23 60.72 -32.02 -11.60
N THR A 24 61.90 -31.49 -11.27
CA THR A 24 62.43 -30.22 -11.79
C THR A 24 63.87 -30.37 -12.29
N ASN A 25 64.32 -29.46 -13.15
CA ASN A 25 65.73 -29.43 -13.58
C ASN A 25 66.68 -29.03 -12.44
N ASP A 26 66.18 -28.23 -11.49
CA ASP A 26 66.95 -27.74 -10.35
C ASP A 26 67.18 -28.83 -9.31
N GLU A 27 66.27 -29.82 -9.20
CA GLU A 27 66.48 -31.01 -8.37
C GLU A 27 67.77 -31.77 -8.75
N VAL A 28 67.99 -31.97 -10.05
CA VAL A 28 69.17 -32.68 -10.57
C VAL A 28 70.43 -31.87 -10.33
N ARG A 29 70.39 -30.56 -10.59
CA ARG A 29 71.54 -29.66 -10.40
C ARG A 29 71.92 -29.55 -8.93
N GLY A 30 70.94 -29.32 -8.06
CA GLY A 30 71.12 -29.24 -6.61
C GLY A 30 71.74 -30.51 -6.02
N TYR A 31 71.29 -31.68 -6.47
CA TYR A 31 71.89 -32.96 -6.07
C TYR A 31 73.37 -33.07 -6.46
N TRP A 32 73.72 -32.78 -7.72
CA TRP A 32 75.11 -32.88 -8.15
C TRP A 32 76.02 -31.82 -7.51
N LEU A 33 75.51 -30.61 -7.25
CA LEU A 33 76.23 -29.60 -6.45
C LEU A 33 76.50 -30.11 -5.03
N PHE A 34 75.52 -30.73 -4.38
CA PHE A 34 75.71 -31.34 -3.06
C PHE A 34 76.77 -32.45 -3.08
N VAL A 35 76.71 -33.36 -4.06
CA VAL A 35 77.69 -34.47 -4.18
C VAL A 35 79.10 -33.93 -4.42
N VAL A 36 79.27 -32.98 -5.34
CA VAL A 36 80.58 -32.35 -5.60
C VAL A 36 81.06 -31.61 -4.36
N GLY A 37 80.17 -30.88 -3.67
CA GLY A 37 80.49 -30.19 -2.43
C GLY A 37 80.98 -31.13 -1.33
N LEU A 38 80.30 -32.27 -1.14
CA LEU A 38 80.68 -33.29 -0.18
C LEU A 38 82.07 -33.86 -0.49
N VAL A 39 82.32 -34.21 -1.75
CA VAL A 39 83.63 -34.75 -2.18
C VAL A 39 84.74 -33.73 -1.97
N LEU A 40 84.52 -32.46 -2.35
CA LEU A 40 85.49 -31.38 -2.15
C LEU A 40 85.77 -31.11 -0.67
N ALA A 41 84.73 -31.11 0.17
CA ALA A 41 84.88 -30.92 1.61
C ALA A 41 85.71 -32.05 2.24
N VAL A 42 85.40 -33.31 1.91
CA VAL A 42 86.13 -34.48 2.42
C VAL A 42 87.58 -34.47 1.92
N ALA A 43 87.81 -34.23 0.63
CA ALA A 43 89.15 -34.14 0.06
C ALA A 43 89.96 -33.01 0.71
N GLY A 44 89.34 -31.85 0.92
CA GLY A 44 89.96 -30.72 1.61
C GLY A 44 90.36 -31.07 3.05
N VAL A 45 89.49 -31.74 3.82
CA VAL A 45 89.83 -32.22 5.18
C VAL A 45 91.00 -33.20 5.17
N LEU A 46 91.02 -34.16 4.23
CA LEU A 46 92.12 -35.12 4.12
C LEU A 46 93.45 -34.43 3.80
N LEU A 47 93.45 -33.45 2.89
CA LEU A 47 94.64 -32.64 2.59
C LEU A 47 95.08 -31.81 3.79
N PHE A 48 94.14 -31.30 4.59
CA PHE A 48 94.43 -30.50 5.78
C PHE A 48 95.23 -31.30 6.82
N LEU A 49 94.90 -32.58 7.02
CA LEU A 49 95.56 -33.46 8.00
C LEU A 49 97.07 -33.66 7.72
N GLY A 50 97.47 -33.69 6.45
CA GLY A 50 98.87 -33.88 6.04
C GLY A 50 99.63 -32.59 5.72
N SER A 51 99.04 -31.43 5.96
CA SER A 51 99.61 -30.14 5.52
C SER A 51 100.36 -29.38 6.62
N GLU A 52 101.35 -28.59 6.23
CA GLU A 52 102.03 -27.65 7.15
C GLU A 52 101.20 -26.37 7.35
N PRO A 53 101.28 -25.68 8.50
CA PRO A 53 100.42 -24.53 8.80
C PRO A 53 100.47 -23.36 7.80
N GLN A 54 101.60 -23.18 7.09
CA GLN A 54 101.81 -22.09 6.13
C GLN A 54 102.22 -22.59 4.73
N GLY A 55 101.95 -23.85 4.41
CA GLY A 55 102.29 -24.44 3.10
C GLY A 55 101.17 -24.34 2.06
N ASP A 56 101.52 -24.47 0.78
CA ASP A 56 100.57 -24.45 -0.35
C ASP A 56 99.49 -25.53 -0.23
N LEU A 57 99.84 -26.69 0.33
CA LEU A 57 98.90 -27.79 0.59
C LEU A 57 97.80 -27.39 1.57
N ARG A 58 98.12 -26.52 2.54
CA ARG A 58 97.14 -25.97 3.50
C ARG A 58 96.19 -25.01 2.80
N GLN A 59 96.69 -24.17 1.91
CA GLN A 59 95.87 -23.27 1.11
C GLN A 59 94.83 -24.06 0.30
N LEU A 60 95.27 -25.08 -0.43
CA LEU A 60 94.39 -25.95 -1.22
C LEU A 60 93.37 -26.69 -0.35
N SER A 61 93.78 -27.16 0.83
CA SER A 61 92.88 -27.84 1.77
C SER A 61 91.74 -26.92 2.23
N LEU A 62 92.05 -25.68 2.60
CA LEU A 62 91.07 -24.69 3.07
C LEU A 62 90.16 -24.23 1.95
N VAL A 63 90.68 -24.02 0.74
CA VAL A 63 89.87 -23.72 -0.44
C VAL A 63 88.88 -24.86 -0.72
N GLY A 64 89.33 -26.12 -0.66
CA GLY A 64 88.47 -27.29 -0.86
C GLY A 64 87.36 -27.41 0.19
N ILE A 65 87.69 -27.19 1.47
CA ILE A 65 86.70 -27.18 2.57
C ILE A 65 85.68 -26.05 2.38
N SER A 66 86.14 -24.83 2.08
CA SER A 66 85.27 -23.66 1.93
C SER A 66 84.36 -23.78 0.70
N LEU A 67 84.89 -24.16 -0.46
CA LEU A 67 84.08 -24.36 -1.65
C LEU A 67 83.11 -25.55 -1.46
N GLY A 68 83.58 -26.62 -0.82
CA GLY A 68 82.76 -27.76 -0.45
C GLY A 68 81.57 -27.36 0.43
N LEU A 69 81.80 -26.52 1.45
CA LEU A 69 80.75 -26.04 2.35
C LEU A 69 79.74 -25.13 1.65
N ILE A 70 80.17 -24.24 0.75
CA ILE A 70 79.25 -23.42 -0.08
C ILE A 70 78.31 -24.35 -0.85
N LEU A 71 78.87 -25.34 -1.55
CA LEU A 71 78.10 -26.28 -2.37
C LEU A 71 77.19 -27.19 -1.54
N LEU A 72 77.62 -27.61 -0.34
CA LEU A 72 76.81 -28.38 0.59
C LEU A 72 75.58 -27.62 1.11
N LEU A 73 75.66 -26.29 1.23
CA LEU A 73 74.51 -25.47 1.62
C LEU A 73 73.62 -25.12 0.43
N VAL A 74 74.21 -24.76 -0.71
CA VAL A 74 73.46 -24.37 -1.92
C VAL A 74 72.73 -25.55 -2.55
N GLY A 75 73.36 -26.73 -2.60
CA GLY A 75 72.82 -27.91 -3.28
C GLY A 75 71.44 -28.34 -2.77
N PRO A 76 71.25 -28.58 -1.46
CA PRO A 76 69.94 -28.92 -0.89
C PRO A 76 68.91 -27.80 -1.02
N VAL A 77 69.34 -26.53 -0.95
CA VAL A 77 68.44 -25.38 -1.03
C VAL A 77 67.87 -25.24 -2.45
N ILE A 78 68.69 -25.37 -3.49
CA ILE A 78 68.24 -25.37 -4.90
C ILE A 78 67.38 -26.60 -5.23
N ARG A 79 67.49 -27.68 -4.46
CA ARG A 79 66.67 -28.89 -4.65
C ARG A 79 65.20 -28.65 -4.30
N LEU A 80 64.93 -27.70 -3.40
CA LEU A 80 63.56 -27.34 -3.04
C LEU A 80 62.92 -26.49 -4.15
N PRO A 81 61.61 -26.59 -4.37
CA PRO A 81 60.89 -25.76 -5.34
C PRO A 81 60.72 -24.34 -4.78
N LEU A 82 61.81 -23.60 -4.69
CA LEU A 82 61.83 -22.26 -4.11
C LEU A 82 61.45 -21.19 -5.14
N ASP A 83 60.81 -20.12 -4.66
CA ASP A 83 60.53 -18.92 -5.46
C ASP A 83 61.82 -18.34 -6.06
N SER A 84 61.70 -17.71 -7.24
CA SER A 84 62.82 -17.07 -7.93
C SER A 84 63.60 -16.07 -7.07
N ARG A 85 62.94 -15.42 -6.10
CA ARG A 85 63.56 -14.48 -5.15
C ARG A 85 64.48 -15.20 -4.16
N ALA A 86 64.05 -16.33 -3.63
CA ALA A 86 64.86 -17.18 -2.73
C ALA A 86 66.08 -17.73 -3.46
N THR A 87 65.88 -18.25 -4.68
CA THR A 87 66.96 -18.77 -5.53
C THR A 87 67.98 -17.69 -5.90
N THR A 88 67.53 -16.47 -6.20
CA THR A 88 68.43 -15.33 -6.47
C THR A 88 69.25 -14.95 -5.24
N LEU A 89 68.63 -14.90 -4.06
CA LEU A 89 69.33 -14.56 -2.81
C LEU A 89 70.39 -15.62 -2.46
N VAL A 90 70.08 -16.90 -2.67
CA VAL A 90 71.03 -18.01 -2.51
C VAL A 90 72.21 -17.89 -3.49
N ALA A 91 71.94 -17.57 -4.77
CA ALA A 91 72.98 -17.38 -5.77
C ALA A 91 73.89 -16.18 -5.44
N VAL A 92 73.32 -15.07 -4.96
CA VAL A 92 74.08 -13.89 -4.49
C VAL A 92 74.96 -14.27 -3.30
N GLY A 93 74.39 -14.94 -2.29
CA GLY A 93 75.14 -15.40 -1.12
C GLY A 93 76.30 -16.33 -1.48
N ALA A 94 76.06 -17.30 -2.36
CA ALA A 94 77.09 -18.21 -2.85
C ALA A 94 78.23 -17.47 -3.60
N THR A 95 77.87 -16.45 -4.39
CA THR A 95 78.84 -15.61 -5.10
C THR A 95 79.69 -14.80 -4.14
N VAL A 96 79.07 -14.18 -3.12
CA VAL A 96 79.78 -13.44 -2.06
C VAL A 96 80.75 -14.35 -1.31
N ALA A 97 80.33 -15.57 -0.96
CA ALA A 97 81.18 -16.54 -0.30
C ALA A 97 82.36 -16.97 -1.20
N ALA A 98 82.13 -17.19 -2.50
CA ALA A 98 83.17 -17.53 -3.47
C ALA A 98 84.20 -16.40 -3.65
N ILE A 99 83.77 -15.12 -3.63
CA ILE A 99 84.68 -13.97 -3.61
C ILE A 99 85.54 -13.98 -2.34
N GLY A 100 84.96 -14.34 -1.19
CA GLY A 100 85.71 -14.56 0.04
C GLY A 100 86.81 -15.61 -0.10
N VAL A 101 86.52 -16.73 -0.76
CA VAL A 101 87.51 -17.79 -1.05
C VAL A 101 88.59 -17.30 -2.03
N ALA A 102 88.24 -16.55 -3.07
CA ALA A 102 89.22 -15.97 -3.99
C ALA A 102 90.14 -14.96 -3.28
N TYR A 103 89.58 -14.16 -2.37
CA TYR A 103 90.35 -13.21 -1.56
C TYR A 103 91.28 -13.94 -0.57
N PHE A 104 90.85 -15.06 0.01
CA PHE A 104 91.70 -15.94 0.81
C PHE A 104 92.94 -16.38 0.03
N VAL A 105 92.75 -16.86 -1.21
CA VAL A 105 93.86 -17.32 -2.06
C VAL A 105 94.87 -16.20 -2.31
N ALA A 106 94.41 -14.97 -2.53
CA ALA A 106 95.29 -13.82 -2.80
C ALA A 106 96.13 -13.38 -1.59
N VAL A 107 95.66 -13.65 -0.36
CA VAL A 107 96.27 -13.13 0.87
C VAL A 107 97.10 -14.19 1.61
N PHE A 108 96.82 -15.47 1.39
CA PHE A 108 97.55 -16.58 2.02
C PHE A 108 98.92 -16.83 1.33
N PRO A 109 100.00 -17.20 2.06
CA PRO A 109 100.08 -17.33 3.51
C PRO A 109 100.38 -16.01 4.25
N GLY A 110 100.94 -15.00 3.57
CA GLY A 110 101.56 -13.83 4.20
C GLY A 110 100.61 -12.93 5.01
N GLY A 111 99.36 -12.77 4.57
CA GLY A 111 98.34 -11.97 5.26
C GLY A 111 97.34 -12.79 6.06
N TRP A 112 97.63 -14.07 6.32
CA TRP A 112 96.81 -14.96 7.12
C TRP A 112 97.46 -15.30 8.47
N SER A 113 96.87 -14.80 9.57
CA SER A 113 97.38 -15.05 10.91
C SER A 113 97.02 -16.45 11.42
N ILE A 114 97.98 -17.17 12.02
CA ILE A 114 97.71 -18.48 12.65
C ILE A 114 96.79 -18.33 13.88
N ARG A 115 96.84 -17.18 14.57
CA ARG A 115 96.05 -16.97 15.80
C ARG A 115 94.60 -16.62 15.50
N ASN A 116 94.37 -15.71 14.55
CA ASN A 116 93.07 -15.08 14.33
C ASN A 116 92.57 -15.15 12.88
N GLY A 117 93.37 -15.69 11.95
CA GLY A 117 93.08 -15.63 10.52
C GLY A 117 93.07 -14.20 9.97
N ASN A 118 92.35 -13.99 8.86
CA ASN A 118 92.06 -12.68 8.31
C ASN A 118 90.57 -12.34 8.48
N THR A 119 90.26 -11.34 9.30
CA THR A 119 88.87 -10.97 9.66
C THR A 119 88.03 -10.58 8.44
N THR A 120 88.61 -9.90 7.46
CA THR A 120 87.89 -9.47 6.26
C THR A 120 87.50 -10.66 5.39
N VAL A 121 88.42 -11.62 5.20
CA VAL A 121 88.14 -12.88 4.49
C VAL A 121 87.04 -13.67 5.19
N ILE A 122 87.18 -13.86 6.50
CA ILE A 122 86.21 -14.63 7.32
C ILE A 122 84.84 -13.95 7.31
N GLY A 123 84.80 -12.62 7.47
CA GLY A 123 83.57 -11.84 7.46
C GLY A 123 82.85 -11.89 6.12
N LEU A 124 83.57 -11.77 5.00
CA LEU A 124 82.99 -11.84 3.66
C LEU A 124 82.44 -13.24 3.36
N TYR A 125 83.20 -14.27 3.69
CA TYR A 125 82.76 -15.66 3.54
C TYR A 125 81.54 -15.96 4.41
N GLY A 126 81.57 -15.57 5.69
CA GLY A 126 80.46 -15.73 6.62
C GLY A 126 79.19 -15.00 6.21
N LEU A 127 79.31 -13.77 5.68
CA LEU A 127 78.17 -13.02 5.13
C LEU A 127 77.54 -13.76 3.95
N GLY A 128 78.35 -14.31 3.05
CA GLY A 128 77.86 -15.12 1.94
C GLY A 128 77.07 -16.34 2.40
N LEU A 129 77.57 -17.09 3.40
CA LEU A 129 76.85 -18.23 3.98
C LEU A 129 75.55 -17.81 4.67
N LEU A 130 75.53 -16.67 5.37
CA LEU A 130 74.33 -16.13 6.01
C LEU A 130 73.24 -15.83 4.97
N LEU A 131 73.60 -15.20 3.84
CA LEU A 131 72.66 -14.91 2.75
C LEU A 131 72.11 -16.19 2.11
N VAL A 132 72.95 -17.22 1.93
CA VAL A 132 72.50 -18.55 1.47
C VAL A 132 71.47 -19.14 2.45
N GLY A 133 71.75 -19.10 3.75
CA GLY A 133 70.82 -19.59 4.79
C GLY A 133 69.51 -18.80 4.83
N ALA A 134 69.56 -17.47 4.73
CA ALA A 134 68.39 -16.61 4.70
C ALA A 134 67.51 -16.87 3.47
N GLY A 135 68.11 -17.05 2.29
CA GLY A 135 67.38 -17.40 1.07
C GLY A 135 66.72 -18.77 1.15
N GLY A 136 67.39 -19.77 1.73
CA GLY A 136 66.85 -21.12 1.84
C GLY A 136 65.78 -21.32 2.92
N VAL A 137 65.84 -20.56 4.02
CA VAL A 137 64.97 -20.78 5.19
C VAL A 137 63.97 -19.64 5.42
N LEU A 138 64.42 -18.39 5.35
CA LEU A 138 63.62 -17.24 5.77
C LEU A 138 62.63 -16.79 4.69
N VAL A 139 63.06 -16.78 3.42
CA VAL A 139 62.22 -16.33 2.30
C VAL A 139 60.96 -17.20 2.13
N PRO A 140 61.04 -18.54 2.14
CA PRO A 140 59.85 -19.40 2.01
C PRO A 140 58.86 -19.27 3.16
N LEU A 141 59.33 -18.97 4.37
CA LEU A 141 58.46 -18.74 5.54
C LEU A 141 57.69 -17.41 5.46
N LEU A 142 58.16 -16.47 4.65
CA LEU A 142 57.56 -15.14 4.51
C LEU A 142 56.65 -15.04 3.27
N SER A 143 56.87 -15.82 2.22
CA SER A 143 56.07 -15.74 0.99
C SER A 143 54.65 -16.29 1.15
N GLY A 144 54.44 -17.38 1.90
CA GLY A 144 53.11 -18.00 2.06
C GLY A 144 52.04 -17.11 2.74
N ARG A 145 52.44 -16.18 3.60
CA ARG A 145 51.50 -15.28 4.31
C ARG A 145 50.82 -14.25 3.40
N GLY A 146 51.41 -13.95 2.24
CA GLY A 146 50.85 -12.97 1.30
C GLY A 146 49.67 -13.53 0.50
N GLU A 147 49.74 -14.81 0.14
CA GLU A 147 48.71 -15.50 -0.65
C GLU A 147 47.45 -15.75 0.19
N GLU A 148 47.59 -16.26 1.41
CA GLU A 148 46.48 -16.44 2.36
C GLU A 148 45.74 -15.13 2.64
N ALA A 149 46.47 -14.02 2.80
CA ALA A 149 45.87 -12.70 3.03
C ALA A 149 45.15 -12.15 1.78
N ALA A 150 45.61 -12.49 0.58
CA ALA A 150 44.96 -12.10 -0.67
C ALA A 150 43.67 -12.89 -0.89
N ASP A 151 43.66 -14.19 -0.58
CA ASP A 151 42.48 -15.04 -0.69
C ASP A 151 41.38 -14.62 0.29
N LEU A 152 41.73 -14.37 1.56
CA LEU A 152 40.79 -13.84 2.55
C LEU A 152 40.20 -12.49 2.15
N ARG A 153 40.99 -11.61 1.51
CA ARG A 153 40.49 -10.33 1.00
C ARG A 153 39.50 -10.50 -0.14
N ARG A 154 39.68 -11.50 -1.01
CA ARG A 154 38.72 -11.80 -2.07
C ARG A 154 37.42 -12.33 -1.50
N GLU A 155 37.50 -13.27 -0.55
CA GLU A 155 36.33 -13.83 0.13
C GLU A 155 35.55 -12.74 0.89
N LEU A 156 36.25 -11.83 1.58
CA LEU A 156 35.61 -10.67 2.21
C LEU A 156 34.94 -9.72 1.21
N ALA A 157 35.53 -9.50 0.04
CA ALA A 157 34.93 -8.66 -1.00
C ALA A 157 33.68 -9.31 -1.61
N GLU A 158 33.68 -10.63 -1.78
CA GLU A 158 32.50 -11.39 -2.23
C GLU A 158 31.38 -11.34 -1.18
N LEU A 159 31.71 -11.46 0.10
CA LEU A 159 30.76 -11.30 1.20
C LEU A 159 30.17 -9.88 1.28
N ASP A 160 30.97 -8.85 1.01
CA ASP A 160 30.52 -7.45 1.00
C ASP A 160 29.48 -7.20 -0.10
N ASP A 161 29.72 -7.73 -1.30
CA ASP A 161 28.78 -7.67 -2.44
C ASP A 161 27.45 -8.38 -2.12
N VAL A 162 27.51 -9.56 -1.49
CA VAL A 162 26.32 -10.30 -1.03
C VAL A 162 25.54 -9.53 0.04
N LEU A 163 26.24 -8.84 0.95
CA LEU A 163 25.61 -8.02 1.98
C LEU A 163 24.92 -6.79 1.37
N GLU A 164 25.51 -6.18 0.35
CA GLU A 164 24.92 -5.04 -0.35
C GLU A 164 23.64 -5.45 -1.11
N ASP A 165 23.66 -6.58 -1.81
CA ASP A 165 22.48 -7.15 -2.49
C ASP A 165 21.37 -7.49 -1.49
N SER A 166 21.71 -8.13 -0.37
CA SER A 166 20.75 -8.44 0.69
C SER A 166 20.14 -7.18 1.32
N ALA A 167 20.92 -6.11 1.47
CA ALA A 167 20.43 -4.84 2.01
C ALA A 167 19.46 -4.14 1.03
N ALA A 168 19.72 -4.23 -0.27
CA ALA A 168 18.82 -3.73 -1.30
C ALA A 168 17.49 -4.50 -1.31
N ASP A 169 17.55 -5.83 -1.23
CA ASP A 169 16.36 -6.70 -1.13
C ASP A 169 15.52 -6.39 0.12
N GLU A 170 16.18 -6.13 1.27
CA GLU A 170 15.49 -5.75 2.50
C GLU A 170 14.77 -4.40 2.36
N ALA A 171 15.40 -3.41 1.71
CA ALA A 171 14.79 -2.11 1.45
C ALA A 171 13.57 -2.21 0.53
N ASP A 172 13.65 -3.02 -0.52
CA ASP A 172 12.54 -3.31 -1.43
C ASP A 172 11.37 -4.00 -0.71
N LEU A 173 11.68 -4.96 0.17
CA LEU A 173 10.68 -5.63 0.99
C LEU A 173 10.01 -4.66 1.97
N ALA A 174 10.79 -3.78 2.60
CA ALA A 174 10.27 -2.74 3.49
C ALA A 174 9.32 -1.78 2.76
N ALA A 175 9.67 -1.38 1.53
CA ALA A 175 8.82 -0.54 0.70
C ALA A 175 7.49 -1.25 0.33
N ARG A 176 7.53 -2.54 -0.01
CA ARG A 176 6.32 -3.34 -0.27
C ARG A 176 5.44 -3.48 0.96
N VAL A 177 6.03 -3.71 2.14
CA VAL A 177 5.29 -3.77 3.41
C VAL A 177 4.63 -2.44 3.72
N ALA A 178 5.31 -1.32 3.48
CA ALA A 178 4.73 0.01 3.65
C ALA A 178 3.55 0.25 2.70
N ALA A 179 3.66 -0.13 1.43
CA ALA A 179 2.58 -0.04 0.45
C ALA A 179 1.35 -0.87 0.87
N LEU A 180 1.56 -2.14 1.26
CA LEU A 180 0.48 -3.02 1.72
C LEU A 180 -0.21 -2.49 2.99
N ARG A 181 0.54 -1.88 3.91
CA ARG A 181 -0.05 -1.21 5.07
C ARG A 181 -0.93 -0.03 4.67
N GLY A 182 -0.52 0.73 3.66
CA GLY A 182 -1.32 1.81 3.07
C GLY A 182 -2.63 1.29 2.47
N GLU A 183 -2.57 0.25 1.64
CA GLU A 183 -3.75 -0.39 1.05
C GLU A 183 -4.69 -0.97 2.11
N LEU A 184 -4.15 -1.61 3.15
CA LEU A 184 -4.94 -2.12 4.26
C LEU A 184 -5.65 -1.00 5.03
N SER A 185 -4.99 0.15 5.23
CA SER A 185 -5.62 1.32 5.85
C SER A 185 -6.77 1.83 5.01
N ALA A 186 -6.54 2.02 3.70
CA ALA A 186 -7.58 2.47 2.77
C ALA A 186 -8.77 1.49 2.73
N SER A 187 -8.51 0.18 2.75
CA SER A 187 -9.55 -0.84 2.80
C SER A 187 -10.35 -0.80 4.11
N LYS A 188 -9.70 -0.53 5.26
CA LYS A 188 -10.40 -0.35 6.54
C LYS A 188 -11.28 0.89 6.54
N ASP A 189 -10.81 1.99 5.99
CA ASP A 189 -11.57 3.23 5.87
C ASP A 189 -12.79 3.04 4.95
N ALA A 190 -12.61 2.32 3.84
CA ALA A 190 -13.70 1.94 2.95
C ALA A 190 -14.73 1.04 3.66
N ALA A 191 -14.29 0.05 4.43
CA ALA A 191 -15.18 -0.80 5.21
C ALA A 191 -15.95 -0.01 6.28
N ALA A 192 -15.30 0.94 6.95
CA ALA A 192 -15.96 1.82 7.92
C ALA A 192 -16.99 2.74 7.24
N SER A 193 -16.69 3.25 6.04
CA SER A 193 -17.63 4.02 5.24
C SER A 193 -18.85 3.20 4.82
N LEU A 194 -18.62 1.97 4.34
CA LEU A 194 -19.70 1.05 3.99
C LEU A 194 -20.56 0.69 5.21
N GLY A 195 -19.93 0.47 6.37
CA GLY A 195 -20.65 0.24 7.63
C GLY A 195 -21.60 1.39 7.97
N ARG A 196 -21.14 2.65 7.86
CA ARG A 196 -22.00 3.82 8.06
C ARG A 196 -23.14 3.90 7.04
N ALA A 197 -22.86 3.60 5.78
CA ALA A 197 -23.88 3.60 4.73
C ALA A 197 -24.96 2.53 4.98
N VAL A 198 -24.56 1.33 5.42
CA VAL A 198 -25.48 0.25 5.79
C VAL A 198 -26.33 0.64 7.01
N THR A 199 -25.74 1.27 8.02
CA THR A 199 -26.50 1.78 9.17
C THR A 199 -27.53 2.83 8.74
N ALA A 200 -27.14 3.81 7.94
CA ALA A 200 -28.07 4.83 7.43
C ALA A 200 -29.22 4.22 6.61
N MET A 201 -28.91 3.30 5.69
CA MET A 201 -29.95 2.60 4.92
C MET A 201 -30.87 1.73 5.80
N SER A 202 -30.35 1.18 6.90
CA SER A 202 -31.16 0.41 7.84
C SER A 202 -32.08 1.32 8.67
N GLU A 203 -31.65 2.54 8.99
CA GLU A 203 -32.48 3.55 9.65
C GLU A 203 -33.57 4.05 8.69
N ASP A 204 -33.22 4.42 7.46
CA ASP A 204 -34.17 4.84 6.42
C ASP A 204 -35.24 3.75 6.15
N LEU A 205 -34.83 2.47 6.14
CA LEU A 205 -35.76 1.35 5.97
C LEU A 205 -36.70 1.21 7.17
N ALA A 206 -36.21 1.36 8.39
CA ALA A 206 -37.03 1.28 9.60
C ALA A 206 -38.06 2.42 9.65
N ASP A 207 -37.65 3.63 9.26
CA ASP A 207 -38.54 4.78 9.15
C ASP A 207 -39.63 4.53 8.09
N ALA A 208 -39.24 4.03 6.91
CA ALA A 208 -40.20 3.69 5.85
C ALA A 208 -41.19 2.59 6.26
N GLU A 209 -40.74 1.56 6.99
CA GLU A 209 -41.62 0.52 7.53
C GLU A 209 -42.60 1.09 8.56
N SER A 210 -42.16 2.03 9.40
CA SER A 210 -43.03 2.74 10.34
C SER A 210 -44.08 3.58 9.62
N ASP A 211 -43.67 4.35 8.61
CA ASP A 211 -44.58 5.16 7.78
C ASP A 211 -45.62 4.28 7.07
N GLU A 212 -45.21 3.13 6.54
CA GLU A 212 -46.13 2.16 5.92
C GLU A 212 -47.15 1.66 6.94
N ALA A 213 -46.72 1.32 8.17
CA ALA A 213 -47.62 0.87 9.23
C ALA A 213 -48.64 1.95 9.64
N ASP A 214 -48.20 3.20 9.76
CA ASP A 214 -49.06 4.34 10.09
C ASP A 214 -50.07 4.64 8.98
N LEU A 215 -49.63 4.60 7.71
CA LEU A 215 -50.51 4.74 6.55
C LEU A 215 -51.53 3.59 6.49
N ALA A 216 -51.11 2.35 6.74
CA ALA A 216 -52.00 1.20 6.79
C ALA A 216 -53.05 1.34 7.89
N ALA A 217 -52.66 1.79 9.09
CA ALA A 217 -53.58 2.07 10.19
C ALA A 217 -54.59 3.17 9.84
N ARG A 218 -54.13 4.26 9.20
CA ARG A 218 -54.99 5.37 8.77
C ARG A 218 -55.97 4.95 7.68
N LEU A 219 -55.52 4.15 6.71
CA LEU A 219 -56.37 3.57 5.68
C LEU A 219 -57.43 2.63 6.28
N TRP A 220 -57.08 1.85 7.29
CA TRP A 220 -58.02 0.96 7.97
C TRP A 220 -59.09 1.76 8.74
N SER A 221 -58.68 2.82 9.45
CA SER A 221 -59.60 3.75 10.12
C SER A 221 -60.60 4.38 9.13
N LEU A 222 -60.12 4.87 7.98
CA LEU A 222 -60.97 5.43 6.92
C LEU A 222 -61.97 4.42 6.35
N ARG A 223 -61.61 3.12 6.29
CA ARG A 223 -62.50 2.08 5.79
C ARG A 223 -63.60 1.68 6.78
N GLN A 224 -63.42 1.91 8.08
CA GLN A 224 -64.43 1.61 9.10
C GLN A 224 -65.48 2.74 9.21
N SER A 225 -66.32 2.88 8.18
CA SER A 225 -67.42 3.84 8.22
C SER A 225 -68.40 3.53 9.36
N GLN A 226 -68.67 4.52 10.21
CA GLN A 226 -69.65 4.43 11.31
C GLN A 226 -71.09 4.67 10.82
N ALA A 227 -71.30 4.74 9.50
CA ALA A 227 -72.60 5.00 8.89
C ALA A 227 -72.89 3.99 7.77
N ARG A 228 -74.18 3.68 7.58
CA ARG A 228 -74.66 2.74 6.58
C ARG A 228 -75.66 3.44 5.66
N PHE A 229 -75.57 3.18 4.37
CA PHE A 229 -76.61 3.57 3.43
C PHE A 229 -77.83 2.65 3.52
N GLU A 230 -79.01 3.25 3.65
CA GLU A 230 -80.32 2.63 3.56
C GLU A 230 -81.01 3.09 2.28
N LEU A 231 -81.42 2.15 1.44
CA LEU A 231 -82.21 2.40 0.23
C LEU A 231 -83.67 2.02 0.55
N TYR A 232 -84.60 2.94 0.34
CA TYR A 232 -86.01 2.73 0.66
C TYR A 232 -86.93 3.37 -0.39
N GLU A 233 -88.19 2.93 -0.42
CA GLU A 233 -89.25 3.55 -1.21
C GLU A 233 -90.05 4.48 -0.30
N ASP A 234 -90.30 5.71 -0.76
CA ASP A 234 -91.09 6.68 -0.02
C ASP A 234 -92.60 6.49 -0.22
N ASN A 235 -93.42 7.28 0.46
CA ASN A 235 -94.88 7.20 0.38
C ASN A 235 -95.44 7.62 -1.00
N GLY A 236 -94.61 8.23 -1.85
CA GLY A 236 -94.94 8.63 -3.22
C GLY A 236 -94.57 7.57 -4.27
N GLY A 237 -94.00 6.43 -3.87
CA GLY A 237 -93.53 5.38 -4.77
C GLY A 237 -92.17 5.70 -5.42
N GLU A 238 -91.45 6.72 -4.92
CA GLU A 238 -90.10 7.05 -5.38
C GLU A 238 -89.05 6.38 -4.51
N PHE A 239 -87.94 5.95 -5.11
CA PHE A 239 -86.80 5.37 -4.41
C PHE A 239 -85.88 6.47 -3.90
N ARG A 240 -85.54 6.43 -2.61
CA ARG A 240 -84.60 7.34 -1.95
C ARG A 240 -83.53 6.57 -1.21
N TRP A 241 -82.40 7.23 -0.95
CA TRP A 241 -81.38 6.68 -0.06
C TRP A 241 -81.11 7.64 1.09
N ARG A 242 -80.70 7.10 2.23
CA ARG A 242 -80.21 7.89 3.37
C ARG A 242 -78.98 7.23 3.99
N LEU A 243 -78.02 8.03 4.42
CA LEU A 243 -76.88 7.59 5.19
C LEU A 243 -77.22 7.72 6.67
N ARG A 244 -77.32 6.60 7.38
CA ARG A 244 -77.61 6.57 8.81
C ARG A 244 -76.34 6.28 9.60
N HIS A 245 -76.00 7.14 10.55
CA HIS A 245 -74.92 6.88 11.49
C HIS A 245 -75.34 5.84 12.54
N ARG A 246 -74.38 5.13 13.15
CA ARG A 246 -74.62 4.10 14.16
C ARG A 246 -75.45 4.56 15.36
N ASN A 247 -75.47 5.87 15.66
CA ASN A 247 -76.28 6.44 16.75
C ASN A 247 -77.76 6.62 16.36
N GLY A 248 -78.15 6.29 15.13
CA GLY A 248 -79.51 6.41 14.62
C GLY A 248 -79.76 7.68 13.81
N ASN A 249 -78.89 8.68 13.88
CA ASN A 249 -79.10 9.96 13.19
C ASN A 249 -78.92 9.81 11.67
N ILE A 250 -79.75 10.53 10.92
CA ILE A 250 -79.60 10.64 9.47
C ILE A 250 -78.52 11.69 9.22
N VAL A 251 -77.44 11.25 8.56
CA VAL A 251 -76.31 12.12 8.20
C VAL A 251 -76.57 12.80 6.87
N ALA A 252 -77.04 12.03 5.88
CA ALA A 252 -77.26 12.52 4.52
C ALA A 252 -78.48 11.85 3.88
N THR A 253 -79.14 12.55 2.98
CA THR A 253 -80.26 12.04 2.18
C THR A 253 -80.01 12.25 0.68
N SER A 254 -80.75 11.49 -0.14
CA SER A 254 -80.92 11.85 -1.54
C SER A 254 -81.75 13.12 -1.64
N GLY A 255 -81.19 14.19 -2.22
CA GLY A 255 -81.90 15.47 -2.39
C GLY A 255 -83.15 15.38 -3.28
N GLU A 256 -83.27 14.32 -4.09
CA GLU A 256 -84.45 14.03 -4.92
C GLU A 256 -84.90 12.57 -4.79
N GLY A 257 -86.17 12.31 -5.10
CA GLY A 257 -86.74 10.98 -5.26
C GLY A 257 -86.47 10.41 -6.66
N TYR A 258 -86.10 9.13 -6.74
CA TYR A 258 -85.82 8.46 -8.00
C TYR A 258 -86.96 7.54 -8.42
N THR A 259 -87.43 7.64 -9.65
CA THR A 259 -88.48 6.75 -10.19
C THR A 259 -88.07 5.27 -10.32
N ARG A 260 -86.77 4.95 -10.20
CA ARG A 260 -86.24 3.58 -10.32
C ARG A 260 -85.15 3.32 -9.27
N ARG A 261 -85.23 2.15 -8.62
CA ARG A 261 -84.24 1.66 -7.63
C ARG A 261 -82.78 1.74 -8.12
N HIS A 262 -82.53 1.36 -9.38
CA HIS A 262 -81.19 1.38 -9.99
C HIS A 262 -80.59 2.79 -10.05
N ASN A 263 -81.41 3.82 -10.27
CA ASN A 263 -80.95 5.20 -10.33
C ASN A 263 -80.55 5.71 -8.93
N ALA A 264 -81.33 5.37 -7.90
CA ALA A 264 -80.97 5.66 -6.52
C ALA A 264 -79.68 4.93 -6.08
N GLN A 265 -79.44 3.69 -6.55
CA GLN A 265 -78.18 2.98 -6.32
C GLN A 265 -76.99 3.66 -7.01
N LYS A 266 -77.15 4.11 -8.25
CA LYS A 266 -76.12 4.90 -8.95
C LYS A 266 -75.82 6.21 -8.23
N GLY A 267 -76.84 6.90 -7.71
CA GLY A 267 -76.69 8.10 -6.89
C GLY A 267 -75.86 7.83 -5.63
N LEU A 268 -76.19 6.76 -4.91
CA LEU A 268 -75.43 6.31 -3.74
C LEU A 268 -73.97 5.95 -4.08
N GLU A 269 -73.72 5.22 -5.18
CA GLU A 269 -72.36 4.89 -5.61
C GLU A 269 -71.55 6.12 -6.00
N SER A 270 -72.19 7.12 -6.60
CA SER A 270 -71.58 8.42 -6.89
C SER A 270 -71.15 9.13 -5.60
N VAL A 271 -72.03 9.21 -4.59
CA VAL A 271 -71.69 9.79 -3.29
C VAL A 271 -70.54 9.03 -2.63
N ARG A 272 -70.58 7.69 -2.62
CA ARG A 272 -69.51 6.87 -2.02
C ARG A 272 -68.15 7.08 -2.69
N ARG A 273 -68.13 7.25 -4.01
CA ARG A 273 -66.90 7.45 -4.78
C ARG A 273 -66.31 8.83 -4.56
N ASN A 274 -67.16 9.85 -4.52
CA ASN A 274 -66.71 11.23 -4.60
C ASN A 274 -66.62 11.92 -3.23
N ALA A 275 -67.35 11.45 -2.20
CA ALA A 275 -67.30 12.05 -0.87
C ALA A 275 -65.92 11.94 -0.20
N LEU A 276 -65.15 10.88 -0.51
CA LEU A 276 -63.77 10.71 -0.02
C LEU A 276 -62.84 11.63 -0.82
N GLY A 277 -62.44 12.75 -0.22
CA GLY A 277 -61.58 13.78 -0.84
C GLY A 277 -62.32 15.04 -1.30
N ALA A 278 -63.63 15.12 -1.07
CA ALA A 278 -64.42 16.30 -1.39
C ALA A 278 -64.04 17.52 -0.52
N THR A 279 -63.68 18.64 -1.15
CA THR A 279 -63.28 19.89 -0.48
C THR A 279 -64.47 20.56 0.21
N LEU A 280 -64.25 21.19 1.37
CA LEU A 280 -65.31 21.93 2.09
C LEU A 280 -65.34 23.39 1.63
N LEU A 281 -66.48 23.83 1.11
CA LEU A 281 -66.79 25.20 0.72
C LEU A 281 -67.70 25.85 1.75
N ARG A 282 -67.44 27.12 2.07
CA ARG A 282 -68.31 27.95 2.89
C ARG A 282 -68.88 29.06 2.03
N ILE A 283 -70.21 29.10 1.89
CA ILE A 283 -70.95 30.14 1.18
C ILE A 283 -71.88 30.84 2.17
N GLU A 284 -71.91 32.17 2.17
CA GLU A 284 -72.60 32.95 3.20
C GLU A 284 -74.09 33.15 2.90
N SER A 285 -74.51 33.09 1.63
CA SER A 285 -75.92 33.18 1.23
C SER A 285 -76.27 32.35 -0.02
N GLU A 286 -77.53 31.90 -0.12
CA GLU A 286 -78.03 31.11 -1.27
C GLU A 286 -77.99 31.90 -2.59
N GLU A 287 -78.03 33.24 -2.54
CA GLU A 287 -78.00 34.13 -3.71
C GLU A 287 -76.59 34.24 -4.34
N GLU A 288 -75.53 33.86 -3.62
CA GLU A 288 -74.14 33.83 -4.12
C GLU A 288 -73.80 32.51 -4.84
N LEU A 289 -74.77 31.60 -4.97
CA LEU A 289 -74.60 30.36 -5.71
C LEU A 289 -74.58 30.64 -7.20
N ALA A 290 -73.60 30.08 -7.91
CA ALA A 290 -73.60 30.08 -9.37
C ALA A 290 -74.87 29.39 -9.90
N GLU A 291 -75.57 30.02 -10.84
CA GLU A 291 -76.74 29.40 -11.45
C GLU A 291 -76.33 28.11 -12.19
N PRO A 292 -77.11 27.03 -12.12
CA PRO A 292 -76.76 25.76 -12.76
C PRO A 292 -76.59 25.94 -14.27
N GLY A 293 -75.34 25.86 -14.74
CA GLY A 293 -74.96 25.98 -16.15
C GLY A 293 -74.14 27.22 -16.53
N GLU A 294 -73.81 28.10 -15.58
CA GLU A 294 -72.95 29.26 -15.84
C GLU A 294 -71.52 28.83 -16.28
N THR A 295 -71.04 29.41 -17.39
CA THR A 295 -69.71 29.08 -17.96
C THR A 295 -68.68 30.04 -17.39
N PHE A 296 -67.62 29.49 -16.79
CA PHE A 296 -66.62 30.28 -16.07
C PHE A 296 -65.62 31.03 -16.98
N GLU A 297 -65.35 32.29 -16.64
CA GLU A 297 -64.19 33.03 -17.10
C GLU A 297 -63.09 33.04 -16.00
N PRO A 298 -61.90 32.46 -16.24
CA PRO A 298 -60.80 32.50 -15.28
C PRO A 298 -60.30 33.93 -15.04
N PRO A 299 -60.02 34.32 -13.78
CA PRO A 299 -59.29 35.55 -13.52
C PRO A 299 -57.90 35.47 -14.18
N GLU A 300 -57.43 36.60 -14.70
CA GLU A 300 -56.09 36.69 -15.28
C GLU A 300 -55.04 36.28 -14.23
N VAL A 301 -54.13 35.39 -14.62
CA VAL A 301 -53.01 34.95 -13.79
C VAL A 301 -52.09 36.15 -13.57
N VAL A 302 -52.12 36.74 -12.37
CA VAL A 302 -51.17 37.78 -11.97
C VAL A 302 -49.91 37.10 -11.45
N GLU A 303 -48.74 37.48 -11.96
CA GLU A 303 -47.45 37.00 -11.45
C GLU A 303 -47.30 37.34 -9.96
N SER A 304 -46.74 36.41 -9.19
CA SER A 304 -46.57 36.56 -7.73
C SER A 304 -45.66 37.76 -7.41
N GLN A 305 -46.13 38.66 -6.55
CA GLN A 305 -45.42 39.86 -6.06
C GLN A 305 -44.78 39.63 -4.67
N THR A 306 -44.41 38.38 -4.37
CA THR A 306 -43.93 37.96 -3.05
C THR A 306 -42.63 37.17 -3.13
N THR A 307 -41.72 37.40 -2.18
CA THR A 307 -40.39 36.75 -2.07
C THR A 307 -40.22 36.09 -0.70
N PHE A 308 -39.73 34.85 -0.68
CA PHE A 308 -39.31 34.19 0.57
C PHE A 308 -37.94 34.70 1.02
N GLU A 309 -37.87 35.20 2.25
CA GLU A 309 -36.61 35.57 2.93
C GLU A 309 -36.29 34.54 4.00
N LEU A 310 -35.11 33.92 3.92
CA LEU A 310 -34.56 33.04 4.95
C LEU A 310 -33.47 33.80 5.72
N TYR A 311 -33.59 33.88 7.04
CA TYR A 311 -32.66 34.60 7.91
C TYR A 311 -32.39 33.84 9.21
N GLU A 312 -31.34 34.24 9.92
CA GLU A 312 -30.99 33.73 11.25
C GLU A 312 -31.39 34.79 12.29
N ASP A 313 -32.04 34.37 13.37
CA ASP A 313 -32.48 35.26 14.44
C ASP A 313 -31.40 35.46 15.51
N GLU A 314 -31.69 36.27 16.53
CA GLU A 314 -30.75 36.57 17.63
C GLU A 314 -30.43 35.33 18.51
N GLY A 315 -31.20 34.24 18.36
CA GLY A 315 -31.01 32.97 19.06
C GLY A 315 -30.21 31.93 18.29
N GLU A 316 -29.58 32.30 17.17
CA GLU A 316 -28.90 31.38 16.24
C GLU A 316 -29.87 30.35 15.61
N GLU A 317 -31.18 30.65 15.59
CA GLU A 317 -32.20 29.83 14.95
C GLU A 317 -32.54 30.40 13.56
N PHE A 318 -32.73 29.51 12.59
CA PHE A 318 -33.12 29.87 11.23
C PHE A 318 -34.64 30.07 11.15
N ARG A 319 -35.09 31.19 10.59
CA ARG A 319 -36.49 31.53 10.35
C ARG A 319 -36.72 31.95 8.91
N TRP A 320 -37.95 31.82 8.44
CA TRP A 320 -38.34 32.31 7.13
C TRP A 320 -39.54 33.26 7.23
N ARG A 321 -39.63 34.22 6.31
CA ARG A 321 -40.80 35.08 6.14
C ARG A 321 -41.08 35.32 4.67
N LEU A 322 -42.36 35.38 4.31
CA LEU A 322 -42.82 35.72 2.98
C LEU A 322 -43.11 37.21 2.92
N ARG A 323 -42.35 37.95 2.12
CA ARG A 323 -42.46 39.40 2.01
C ARG A 323 -43.04 39.78 0.66
N HIS A 324 -44.06 40.63 0.66
CA HIS A 324 -44.59 41.24 -0.55
C HIS A 324 -43.72 42.43 -0.98
N ASP A 325 -43.67 42.70 -2.29
CA ASP A 325 -42.96 43.86 -2.87
C ASP A 325 -43.38 45.22 -2.29
N ASN A 326 -44.57 45.31 -1.69
CA ASN A 326 -45.04 46.51 -0.98
C ASN A 326 -44.42 46.68 0.42
N GLY A 327 -43.59 45.72 0.85
CA GLY A 327 -42.89 45.73 2.13
C GLY A 327 -43.60 44.97 3.27
N ASN A 328 -44.83 44.50 3.07
CA ASN A 328 -45.59 43.78 4.10
C ASN A 328 -45.16 42.31 4.21
N ILE A 329 -45.19 41.79 5.43
CA ILE A 329 -45.00 40.36 5.70
C ILE A 329 -46.36 39.66 5.56
N VAL A 330 -46.42 38.67 4.67
CA VAL A 330 -47.63 37.91 4.34
C VAL A 330 -47.72 36.63 5.17
N ALA A 331 -46.58 36.00 5.47
CA ALA A 331 -46.48 34.81 6.31
C ALA A 331 -45.09 34.72 6.96
N ASP A 332 -44.98 33.99 8.08
CA ASP A 332 -43.72 33.68 8.75
C ASP A 332 -43.67 32.21 9.21
N SER A 333 -42.50 31.77 9.66
CA SER A 333 -42.25 30.38 10.05
C SER A 333 -42.92 29.94 11.35
N GLY A 334 -43.50 30.87 12.14
CA GLY A 334 -44.09 30.62 13.46
C GLY A 334 -43.10 30.21 14.56
N GLU A 335 -42.07 29.43 14.21
CA GLU A 335 -41.04 28.87 15.08
C GLU A 335 -39.64 29.01 14.44
N GLY A 336 -38.59 28.86 15.24
CA GLY A 336 -37.18 28.84 14.82
C GLY A 336 -36.67 27.42 14.55
N TYR A 337 -35.88 27.25 13.49
CA TYR A 337 -35.28 25.98 13.09
C TYR A 337 -33.80 25.93 13.47
N THR A 338 -33.33 24.82 14.02
CA THR A 338 -31.92 24.65 14.40
C THR A 338 -30.96 24.47 13.22
N ARG A 339 -31.47 24.25 12.00
CA ARG A 339 -30.66 24.05 10.79
C ARG A 339 -31.25 24.79 9.60
N ARG A 340 -30.38 25.40 8.79
CA ARG A 340 -30.73 26.11 7.55
C ARG A 340 -31.45 25.22 6.53
N SER A 341 -31.08 23.94 6.47
CA SER A 341 -31.74 22.96 5.58
C SER A 341 -33.20 22.74 5.99
N ALA A 342 -33.48 22.55 7.29
CA ALA A 342 -34.85 22.36 7.77
C ALA A 342 -35.78 23.55 7.48
N ALA A 343 -35.25 24.78 7.57
CA ALA A 343 -36.00 25.98 7.21
C ALA A 343 -36.23 26.09 5.69
N ARG A 344 -35.31 25.59 4.86
CA ARG A 344 -35.49 25.50 3.41
C ARG A 344 -36.54 24.44 3.05
N ASP A 345 -36.48 23.26 3.66
CA ASP A 345 -37.45 22.18 3.44
C ASP A 345 -38.85 22.62 3.88
N ALA A 346 -38.96 23.50 4.89
CA ALA A 346 -40.21 24.15 5.26
C ALA A 346 -40.73 25.09 4.17
N ILE A 347 -39.87 25.94 3.57
CA ILE A 347 -40.25 26.81 2.44
C ILE A 347 -40.68 25.96 1.24
N GLU A 348 -39.95 24.90 0.91
CA GLU A 348 -40.27 24.00 -0.21
C GLU A 348 -41.61 23.31 -0.01
N ARG A 349 -41.90 22.81 1.20
CA ARG A 349 -43.23 22.29 1.55
C ARG A 349 -44.33 23.34 1.42
N VAL A 350 -44.10 24.58 1.86
CA VAL A 350 -45.08 25.67 1.68
C VAL A 350 -45.29 25.93 0.20
N GLN A 351 -44.25 25.98 -0.62
CA GLN A 351 -44.37 26.17 -2.08
C GLN A 351 -45.08 24.99 -2.76
N GLU A 352 -44.78 23.76 -2.35
CA GLU A 352 -45.36 22.53 -2.87
C GLU A 352 -46.83 22.37 -2.49
N TYR A 353 -47.22 22.76 -1.27
CA TYR A 353 -48.61 22.66 -0.80
C TYR A 353 -49.44 23.89 -1.10
N ALA A 354 -48.85 25.09 -1.20
CA ALA A 354 -49.56 26.31 -1.57
C ALA A 354 -49.76 26.43 -3.09
N GLY A 355 -48.87 25.87 -3.91
CA GLY A 355 -49.02 25.84 -5.37
C GLY A 355 -50.34 25.21 -5.85
N PRO A 356 -50.74 24.02 -5.37
CA PRO A 356 -52.04 23.41 -5.66
C PRO A 356 -53.17 23.92 -4.77
N ALA A 357 -52.92 24.85 -3.84
CA ALA A 357 -53.98 25.52 -3.09
C ALA A 357 -54.68 26.53 -3.99
N GLU A 358 -55.47 26.01 -4.95
CA GLU A 358 -56.35 26.82 -5.78
C GLU A 358 -57.38 27.55 -4.91
N TYR A 359 -57.75 28.75 -5.33
CA TYR A 359 -58.99 29.40 -4.91
C TYR A 359 -60.15 28.41 -4.98
N LEU A 360 -60.88 28.25 -3.88
CA LEU A 360 -62.07 27.41 -3.66
C LEU A 360 -62.73 26.95 -4.97
N ARG A 361 -62.36 25.74 -5.43
CA ARG A 361 -63.14 25.02 -6.44
C ARG A 361 -63.23 23.53 -6.18
N LEU A 362 -64.41 23.01 -6.53
CA LEU A 362 -64.82 21.62 -6.39
C LEU A 362 -64.06 20.77 -7.41
N ASP A 363 -63.10 19.96 -6.98
CA ASP A 363 -62.51 18.94 -7.86
C ASP A 363 -62.65 17.52 -7.26
N PRO A 364 -63.44 16.61 -7.87
CA PRO A 364 -64.59 16.85 -8.77
C PRO A 364 -65.89 17.16 -8.00
N THR A 365 -65.83 17.14 -6.67
CA THR A 365 -66.96 17.34 -5.76
C THR A 365 -66.52 18.07 -4.50
N GLY A 366 -67.45 18.65 -3.78
CA GLY A 366 -67.18 19.30 -2.51
C GLY A 366 -68.45 19.57 -1.70
N PHE A 367 -68.24 19.73 -0.41
CA PHE A 367 -69.28 19.99 0.57
C PHE A 367 -69.50 21.49 0.68
N GLU A 368 -70.64 21.96 0.20
CA GLU A 368 -71.07 23.33 0.39
C GLU A 368 -71.82 23.44 1.71
N ILE A 369 -71.37 24.32 2.60
CA ILE A 369 -72.11 24.74 3.79
C ILE A 369 -72.75 26.09 3.51
N TYR A 370 -74.07 26.16 3.68
CA TYR A 370 -74.87 27.37 3.43
C TYR A 370 -75.92 27.57 4.52
N ARG A 371 -76.48 28.77 4.58
CA ARG A 371 -77.60 29.09 5.47
C ARG A 371 -78.90 29.09 4.68
N ASP A 372 -79.89 28.31 5.11
CA ASP A 372 -81.18 28.25 4.41
C ASP A 372 -82.05 29.47 4.67
N GLY A 373 -83.19 29.56 3.97
CA GLY A 373 -84.17 30.66 4.14
C GLY A 373 -84.81 30.75 5.54
N ALA A 374 -84.62 29.74 6.41
CA ALA A 374 -85.05 29.77 7.82
C ALA A 374 -83.91 30.19 8.77
N GLY A 375 -82.70 30.39 8.26
CA GLY A 375 -81.54 30.79 9.03
C GLY A 375 -80.80 29.63 9.69
N GLU A 376 -81.08 28.37 9.30
CA GLU A 376 -80.38 27.18 9.79
C GLU A 376 -79.17 26.86 8.90
N TRP A 377 -78.15 26.23 9.48
CA TRP A 377 -76.98 25.77 8.71
C TRP A 377 -77.28 24.44 8.05
N ARG A 378 -77.08 24.38 6.73
CA ARG A 378 -77.25 23.17 5.92
C ARG A 378 -75.96 22.86 5.19
N TRP A 379 -75.82 21.61 4.77
CA TRP A 379 -74.74 21.20 3.89
C TRP A 379 -75.27 20.39 2.71
N ARG A 380 -74.60 20.50 1.56
CA ARG A 380 -74.84 19.65 0.38
C ARG A 380 -73.53 19.25 -0.29
N LEU A 381 -73.44 18.01 -0.77
CA LEU A 381 -72.34 17.54 -1.62
C LEU A 381 -72.67 17.89 -3.07
N VAL A 382 -71.91 18.79 -3.66
CA VAL A 382 -72.12 19.28 -5.03
C VAL A 382 -71.02 18.74 -5.93
N HIS A 383 -71.41 18.25 -7.11
CA HIS A 383 -70.47 17.89 -8.17
C HIS A 383 -70.18 19.09 -9.06
N ARG A 384 -69.00 19.13 -9.69
CA ARG A 384 -68.58 20.23 -10.58
C ARG A 384 -69.54 20.59 -11.73
N ASN A 385 -70.55 19.76 -11.99
CA ASN A 385 -71.61 20.01 -12.98
C ASN A 385 -72.87 20.68 -12.38
N GLY A 386 -72.83 21.09 -11.11
CA GLY A 386 -73.94 21.72 -10.38
C GLY A 386 -74.93 20.75 -9.74
N ASN A 387 -74.79 19.44 -9.94
CA ASN A 387 -75.73 18.48 -9.36
C ASN A 387 -75.46 18.27 -7.86
N VAL A 388 -76.52 18.36 -7.06
CA VAL A 388 -76.49 17.95 -5.65
C VAL A 388 -76.52 16.43 -5.60
N LEU A 389 -75.43 15.85 -5.09
CA LEU A 389 -75.29 14.41 -4.92
C LEU A 389 -75.87 13.94 -3.58
N ALA A 390 -75.82 14.77 -2.54
CA ALA A 390 -76.31 14.48 -1.20
C ALA A 390 -76.63 15.78 -0.44
N ASP A 391 -77.59 15.77 0.47
CA ASP A 391 -77.87 16.90 1.37
C ASP A 391 -78.05 16.46 2.84
N GLY A 392 -77.85 17.41 3.75
CA GLY A 392 -78.16 17.25 5.18
C GLY A 392 -79.66 17.42 5.44
N GLY A 393 -80.34 16.33 5.74
CA GLY A 393 -81.79 16.31 5.99
C GLY A 393 -82.24 17.01 7.29
N GLU A 394 -81.32 17.25 8.25
CA GLU A 394 -81.58 17.92 9.53
C GLU A 394 -80.47 18.96 9.78
N GLY A 395 -80.86 20.17 10.21
CA GLY A 395 -79.97 21.31 10.52
C GLY A 395 -79.45 21.32 11.95
#